data_AF-A0A951NIS8-F1
#
_entry.id   AF-A0A951NIS8-F1
#
_cell.length_a   1.000
_cell.length_b   1.000
_cell.length_c   1.000
_cell.angle_alpha   90.00
_cell.angle_beta   90.00
_cell.angle_gamma   90.00
#
_symmetry.space_group_name_H-M   'P 1'
#
loop_
_entity.id
_entity.type
_entity.pdbx_description
1 polymer ?
#
loop_
_entity_poly.entity_id
_entity_poly.type
_entity_poly.pdbx_seq_one_letter_code
_entity_poly.pdbx_strand_id
1 'polypeptide(L)'
;MKAEEFADSPTGILIPIQGTHPRFGPWEHVAFVPSPLPLETPTLSATTFNAVARARAALASLDSSARQLPHPGLLRRPTLRREA
;
A
#
# COMPACT_ATOMS: atom_id res chain seq x y z
N MET A 1 -14.10 -11.90 -4.08
CA MET A 1 -13.59 -11.72 -2.71
C MET A 1 -14.46 -12.58 -1.81
N LYS A 2 -13.87 -13.46 -0.98
CA LYS A 2 -14.62 -14.27 -0.02
C LYS A 2 -14.64 -13.52 1.31
N ALA A 3 -15.83 -13.28 1.86
CA ALA A 3 -15.96 -12.52 3.10
C ALA A 3 -15.27 -13.24 4.26
N GLU A 4 -15.32 -14.57 4.26
CA GLU A 4 -14.71 -15.41 5.30
C GLU A 4 -13.20 -15.16 5.48
N GLU A 5 -12.49 -14.77 4.41
CA GLU A 5 -11.05 -14.49 4.46
C GLU A 5 -10.71 -13.22 5.27
N PHE A 6 -11.71 -12.37 5.54
CA PHE A 6 -11.55 -11.08 6.21
C PHE A 6 -12.25 -10.99 7.57
N ALA A 7 -12.94 -12.06 8.00
CA ALA A 7 -13.75 -12.08 9.21
C ALA A 7 -12.93 -11.76 10.48
N ASP A 8 -11.72 -12.32 10.58
CA ASP A 8 -10.81 -12.16 11.73
C ASP A 8 -9.57 -11.30 11.38
N SER A 9 -9.72 -10.37 10.44
CA SER A 9 -8.59 -9.57 9.97
C SER A 9 -8.07 -8.63 11.07
N PRO A 10 -6.76 -8.62 11.38
CA PRO A 10 -6.19 -7.65 12.31
C PRO A 10 -6.11 -6.23 11.71
N THR A 11 -6.41 -6.07 10.41
CA THR A 11 -6.24 -4.82 9.67
C THR A 11 -7.54 -4.09 9.36
N GLY A 12 -8.68 -4.57 9.86
CA GLY A 12 -9.98 -3.92 9.64
C GLY A 12 -11.14 -4.81 10.07
N ILE A 13 -12.35 -4.37 9.75
CA ILE A 13 -13.58 -5.06 10.12
C ILE A 13 -14.52 -5.23 8.92
N LEU A 14 -15.33 -6.28 8.94
CA LEU A 14 -16.46 -6.41 8.03
C LEU A 14 -17.69 -5.75 8.64
N ILE A 15 -18.33 -4.88 7.87
CA ILE A 15 -19.62 -4.29 8.23
C ILE A 15 -20.71 -4.80 7.28
N PRO A 16 -21.91 -5.12 7.78
CA PRO A 16 -23.04 -5.42 6.92
C PRO A 16 -23.43 -4.17 6.12
N ILE A 17 -23.72 -4.36 4.85
CA ILE A 17 -24.25 -3.35 3.95
C ILE A 17 -25.49 -3.91 3.26
N GLN A 18 -26.47 -3.05 3.06
CA GLN A 18 -27.73 -3.43 2.42
C GLN A 18 -28.21 -2.28 1.55
N GLY A 19 -29.04 -2.61 0.57
CA GLY A 19 -29.63 -1.62 -0.32
C GLY A 19 -30.73 -2.21 -1.18
N THR A 20 -31.22 -1.41 -2.11
CA THR A 20 -32.22 -1.86 -3.09
C THR A 20 -31.72 -1.55 -4.48
N HIS A 21 -31.59 -2.59 -5.30
CA HIS A 21 -31.27 -2.44 -6.70
C HIS A 21 -32.57 -2.24 -7.51
N PRO A 22 -32.67 -1.21 -8.38
CA PRO A 22 -33.91 -0.90 -9.10
C PRO A 22 -34.50 -2.06 -9.91
N ARG A 23 -33.64 -2.97 -10.39
CA ARG A 23 -34.05 -4.14 -11.19
C ARG A 23 -34.19 -5.44 -10.40
N PHE A 24 -33.45 -5.60 -9.30
CA PHE A 24 -33.29 -6.90 -8.62
C PHE A 24 -33.85 -6.90 -7.20
N GLY A 25 -34.34 -5.75 -6.72
CA GLY A 25 -34.92 -5.62 -5.40
C GLY A 25 -33.86 -5.48 -4.29
N PRO A 26 -34.22 -5.79 -3.03
CA PRO A 26 -33.34 -5.65 -1.89
C PRO A 26 -32.15 -6.61 -1.98
N TRP A 27 -31.00 -6.19 -1.44
CA TRP A 27 -29.80 -6.99 -1.35
C TRP A 27 -29.08 -6.74 -0.02
N GLU A 28 -28.34 -7.75 0.43
CA GLU A 28 -27.48 -7.73 1.60
C GLU A 28 -26.09 -8.23 1.22
N HIS A 29 -25.05 -7.59 1.74
CA HIS A 29 -23.65 -7.97 1.56
C HIS A 29 -22.83 -7.48 2.76
N VAL A 30 -21.52 -7.68 2.72
CA VAL A 30 -20.55 -7.07 3.63
C VAL A 30 -19.58 -6.15 2.90
N ALA A 31 -19.09 -5.13 3.58
CA ALA A 31 -17.99 -4.27 3.15
C ALA A 31 -16.83 -4.35 4.15
N PHE A 32 -15.60 -4.35 3.66
CA PHE A 32 -14.42 -4.30 4.51
C PHE A 32 -14.01 -2.85 4.77
N VAL A 33 -13.92 -2.48 6.04
CA VAL A 33 -13.46 -1.16 6.51
C VAL A 33 -12.08 -1.35 7.14
N PRO A 34 -11.00 -0.85 6.51
CA PRO A 34 -9.67 -0.90 7.09
C PRO A 34 -9.58 -0.13 8.41
N SER A 35 -8.82 -0.63 9.36
CA SER A 35 -8.45 0.10 10.56
C SER A 35 -7.60 1.31 10.17
N PRO A 36 -7.89 2.51 10.72
CA PRO A 36 -7.07 3.68 10.45
C PRO A 36 -5.65 3.45 10.95
N LEU A 37 -4.66 3.99 10.22
CA LEU A 37 -3.29 4.00 10.71
C LEU A 37 -3.21 4.88 11.96
N PRO A 38 -2.43 4.48 12.97
CA PRO A 38 -2.20 5.30 14.15
C PRO A 38 -1.52 6.61 13.74
N LEU A 39 -1.82 7.69 14.47
CA LEU A 39 -1.18 8.99 14.25
C LEU A 39 0.30 8.96 14.62
N GLU A 40 0.61 8.22 15.68
CA GLU A 40 1.97 8.06 16.19
C GLU A 40 2.71 6.95 15.46
N THR A 41 4.02 7.13 15.33
CA THR A 41 4.89 6.09 14.81
C THR A 41 4.91 4.91 15.78
N PRO A 42 4.68 3.66 15.33
CA PRO A 42 4.76 2.50 16.21
C PRO A 42 6.19 2.33 16.76
N THR A 43 6.32 1.68 17.91
CA THR A 43 7.63 1.33 18.45
C THR A 43 8.34 0.34 17.52
N LEU A 44 9.42 0.79 16.88
CA LEU A 44 10.24 -0.03 15.99
C LEU A 44 11.57 -0.37 16.67
N SER A 45 12.12 -1.56 16.38
CA SER A 45 13.47 -1.93 16.82
C SER A 45 14.54 -1.10 16.10
N ALA A 46 15.72 -1.00 16.71
CA ALA A 46 16.89 -0.40 16.06
C ALA A 46 17.24 -1.11 14.74
N THR A 47 17.03 -2.42 14.66
CA THR A 47 17.26 -3.20 13.43
C THR A 47 16.35 -2.75 12.29
N THR A 48 15.07 -2.48 12.58
CA THR A 48 14.11 -1.94 11.60
C THR A 48 14.53 -0.54 11.15
N PHE A 49 14.89 0.34 12.08
CA PHE A 49 15.38 1.68 11.72
C PHE A 49 16.63 1.63 10.84
N ASN A 50 17.58 0.74 11.15
CA ASN A 50 18.79 0.55 10.35
C ASN A 50 18.49 0.00 8.95
N ALA A 51 17.48 -0.87 8.81
CA ALA A 51 17.03 -1.34 7.50
C ALA A 51 16.43 -0.18 6.67
N VAL A 52 15.57 0.63 7.27
CA VAL A 52 14.99 1.82 6.63
C VAL A 52 16.08 2.83 6.24
N ALA A 53 17.06 3.08 7.11
CA ALA A 53 18.16 3.99 6.82
C ALA A 53 19.00 3.52 5.62
N ARG A 54 19.32 2.22 5.54
CA ARG A 54 20.03 1.65 4.38
C ARG A 54 19.24 1.76 3.09
N ALA A 55 17.92 1.49 3.14
CA ALA A 55 17.05 1.65 1.98
C ALA A 55 17.02 3.11 1.49
N ARG A 56 16.94 4.08 2.41
CA ARG A 56 17.00 5.52 2.07
C ARG A 56 18.34 5.90 1.46
N ALA A 57 19.45 5.40 2.01
CA ALA A 57 20.78 5.65 1.45
C ALA A 57 20.95 5.09 0.03
N ALA A 58 20.40 3.88 -0.23
CA ALA A 58 20.41 3.29 -1.56
C ALA A 58 19.62 4.13 -2.58
N LEU A 59 18.42 4.61 -2.20
CA LEU A 59 17.63 5.51 -3.05
C LEU A 59 18.34 6.84 -3.31
N ALA A 60 18.98 7.43 -2.30
CA ALA A 60 19.75 8.66 -2.46
C ALA A 60 20.97 8.47 -3.40
N SER A 61 21.66 7.34 -3.28
CA SER A 61 22.76 6.98 -4.19
C SER A 61 22.28 6.81 -5.64
N LEU A 62 21.12 6.16 -5.83
CA LEU A 62 20.48 6.04 -7.13
C LEU A 62 20.12 7.40 -7.73
N ASP A 63 19.48 8.29 -6.96
CA ASP A 63 19.11 9.63 -7.42
C ASP A 63 20.35 10.46 -7.79
N SER A 64 21.39 10.44 -6.95
CA SER A 64 22.66 11.13 -7.20
C SER A 64 23.32 10.64 -8.50
N SER A 65 23.32 9.33 -8.74
CA SER A 65 23.88 8.73 -9.96
C SER A 65 23.05 9.09 -11.19
N ALA A 66 21.72 9.06 -11.07
CA ALA A 66 20.82 9.40 -12.18
C ALA A 66 20.98 10.86 -12.63
N ARG A 67 21.18 11.80 -11.70
CA ARG A 67 21.38 13.23 -12.01
C ARG A 67 22.65 13.53 -12.78
N GLN A 68 23.66 12.66 -12.71
CA GLN A 68 24.91 12.81 -13.46
C GLN A 68 24.78 12.36 -14.92
N LEU A 69 23.68 11.71 -15.29
CA LEU A 69 23.46 11.28 -16.67
C LEU A 69 23.13 12.49 -17.57
N PRO A 70 23.65 12.55 -18.80
CA PRO A 70 23.33 13.62 -19.75
C PRO A 70 21.81 13.73 -20.03
N HIS A 71 21.12 12.58 -20.00
CA HIS A 71 19.67 12.48 -20.21
C HIS A 71 19.04 11.50 -19.20
N PRO A 72 18.74 11.93 -17.96
CA PRO A 72 18.19 11.06 -16.91
C PRO A 72 16.84 10.42 -17.30
N GLY A 73 16.10 11.03 -18.22
CA GLY A 73 14.86 10.49 -18.77
C GLY A 73 15.00 9.14 -19.49
N LEU A 74 16.21 8.78 -19.94
CA LEU A 74 16.48 7.50 -20.60
C LEU A 74 16.19 6.30 -19.69
N LEU A 75 16.41 6.43 -18.38
CA LEU A 75 16.14 5.36 -17.41
C LEU A 75 14.68 5.30 -16.97
N ARG A 76 13.91 6.39 -17.12
CA ARG A 76 12.56 6.49 -16.56
C ARG A 76 11.60 5.43 -17.10
N ARG A 77 11.54 5.26 -18.43
CA ARG A 77 10.61 4.35 -19.10
C ARG A 77 10.93 2.85 -18.90
N PRO A 78 12.20 2.39 -19.03
CA PRO A 78 12.53 0.99 -18.74
C PRO A 78 12.36 0.64 -17.26
N THR A 79 12.68 1.54 -16.33
CA THR A 79 12.46 1.28 -14.90
C THR A 79 10.98 1.20 -14.56
N LEU A 80 10.14 2.14 -15.01
CA LEU A 80 8.69 2.10 -14.76
C LEU A 80 8.01 0.85 -15.32
N ARG A 81 8.46 0.35 -16.48
CA ARG A 81 7.93 -0.89 -17.06
C ARG A 81 8.32 -2.15 -16.29
N ARG A 82 9.43 -2.13 -15.55
CA ARG A 82 9.89 -3.29 -14.78
C ARG A 82 9.16 -3.43 -13.44
N GLU A 83 8.68 -2.31 -12.88
CA GLU A 83 8.02 -2.27 -11.57
C GLU A 83 6.48 -2.43 -11.64
N ALA A 84 5.90 -2.32 -12.84
CA ALA A 84 4.46 -2.47 -13.10
C ALA A 84 4.10 -3.90 -13.49
#